data_AF-A0A2V6J3G1-F1
#
_entry.id   AF-A0A2V6J3G1-F1
#
_cell.length_a   1.000
_cell.length_b   1.000
_cell.length_c   1.000
_cell.angle_alpha   90.00
_cell.angle_beta   90.00
_cell.angle_gamma   90.00
#
_symmetry.space_group_name_H-M   'P 1'
#
loop_
_entity.id
_entity.type
_entity.pdbx_description
1 polymer ?
#
loop_
_entity_poly.entity_id
_entity_poly.type
_entity_poly.pdbx_seq_one_letter_code
_entity_poly.pdbx_strand_id
1 'polypeptide(L)'
;MRKFYILLSREVSSYFYSPIAYIVLVFFLFVSGADFYFQISFMNQRPVQYSVQEAFFNSVFFWFAFVLIFPLITMRLFAEEFKLGTIEPLMTAPVRDWQVVLAKFFGALVFYLVLWVPTLLYFLIFQYITGQTAAGSSGAYWGSYLMLLLLGMFYISVGCFASVLTRNQIIAAVISFCA
;
A
#
# COMPACT_ATOMS: atom_id res chain seq x y z
N MET A 1 19.23 18.64 -3.98
CA MET A 1 18.87 17.23 -4.26
C MET A 1 19.39 16.25 -3.21
N ARG A 2 20.69 16.22 -2.87
CA ARG A 2 21.28 15.20 -1.96
C ARG A 2 20.57 15.06 -0.60
N LYS A 3 20.17 16.17 0.04
CA LYS A 3 19.42 16.15 1.32
C LYS A 3 18.08 15.42 1.23
N PHE A 4 17.34 15.61 0.13
CA PHE A 4 16.05 14.94 -0.11
C PHE A 4 16.22 13.43 -0.27
N TYR A 5 17.19 12.98 -1.07
CA TYR A 5 17.46 11.55 -1.25
C TYR A 5 17.88 10.86 0.04
N ILE A 6 18.69 11.53 0.87
CA ILE A 6 19.07 11.00 2.19
C ILE A 6 17.84 10.86 3.08
N LEU A 7 16.97 11.87 3.12
CA LEU A 7 15.74 11.84 3.90
C LEU A 7 14.81 10.70 3.41
N LEU A 8 14.61 10.60 2.09
CA LEU A 8 13.79 9.55 1.49
C LEU A 8 14.35 8.15 1.77
N SER A 9 15.66 7.95 1.62
CA SER A 9 16.29 6.67 1.94
C SER A 9 16.12 6.31 3.42
N ARG A 10 16.24 7.29 4.31
CA ARG A 10 16.00 7.09 5.75
C ARG A 10 14.55 6.69 6.01
N GLU A 11 13.58 7.38 5.40
CA GLU A 11 12.15 7.07 5.57
C GLU A 11 11.82 5.66 5.06
N VAL A 12 12.27 5.31 3.86
CA VAL A 12 12.09 3.96 3.29
C VAL A 12 12.71 2.91 4.23
N SER A 13 13.95 3.10 4.68
CA SER A 13 14.58 2.17 5.61
C SER A 13 13.84 2.08 6.95
N SER A 14 13.31 3.19 7.46
CA SER A 14 12.52 3.22 8.71
C SER A 14 11.32 2.27 8.65
N TYR A 15 10.63 2.20 7.50
CA TYR A 15 9.55 1.24 7.29
C TYR A 15 10.03 -0.21 7.42
N PHE A 16 11.16 -0.57 6.80
CA PHE A 16 11.70 -1.94 6.86
C PHE A 16 12.39 -2.31 8.17
N TYR A 17 12.73 -1.35 9.03
CA TYR A 17 13.22 -1.64 10.38
C TYR A 17 12.08 -1.82 11.40
N SER A 18 10.86 -1.41 11.06
CA SER A 18 9.71 -1.52 11.94
C SER A 18 9.13 -2.94 11.92
N PRO A 19 9.07 -3.64 13.08
CA PRO A 19 8.45 -4.97 13.15
C PRO A 19 6.99 -4.99 12.68
N ILE A 20 6.29 -3.87 12.88
CA ILE A 20 4.90 -3.71 12.49
C ILE A 20 4.75 -3.80 10.97
N ALA A 21 5.69 -3.27 10.19
CA ALA A 21 5.63 -3.32 8.73
C ALA A 21 5.62 -4.78 8.21
N TYR A 22 6.38 -5.67 8.84
CA TYR A 22 6.37 -7.10 8.49
C TYR A 22 5.06 -7.78 8.89
N ILE A 23 4.46 -7.41 10.03
CA ILE A 23 3.14 -7.92 10.43
C ILE A 23 2.09 -7.52 9.38
N VAL A 24 2.10 -6.25 8.94
CA VAL A 24 1.21 -5.78 7.86
C VAL A 24 1.44 -6.56 6.58
N LEU A 25 2.69 -6.76 6.19
CA LEU A 25 3.05 -7.46 4.96
C LEU A 25 2.54 -8.90 4.98
N VAL A 26 2.80 -9.63 6.06
CA VAL A 26 2.33 -11.02 6.23
C VAL A 26 0.80 -11.09 6.25
N PHE A 27 0.14 -10.18 6.99
CA PHE A 27 -1.32 -10.13 7.03
C PHE A 27 -1.93 -9.86 5.66
N PHE A 28 -1.41 -8.85 4.93
CA PHE A 28 -1.85 -8.54 3.58
C PHE A 28 -1.63 -9.72 2.63
N LEU A 29 -0.47 -10.36 2.70
CA LEU A 29 -0.12 -11.51 1.86
C LEU A 29 -1.02 -12.71 2.15
N PHE A 30 -1.36 -12.93 3.42
CA PHE A 30 -2.27 -14.00 3.83
C PHE A 30 -3.69 -13.77 3.31
N VAL A 31 -4.22 -12.56 3.48
CA VAL A 31 -5.59 -12.22 3.02
C VAL A 31 -5.67 -12.26 1.50
N SER A 32 -4.71 -11.65 0.79
CA SER A 32 -4.66 -11.66 -0.68
C SER A 32 -4.42 -13.06 -1.25
N GLY A 33 -3.54 -13.85 -0.64
CA GLY A 33 -3.30 -15.23 -1.06
C GLY A 33 -4.52 -16.14 -0.84
N ALA A 34 -5.22 -15.98 0.29
CA ALA A 34 -6.47 -16.69 0.56
C ALA A 34 -7.56 -16.30 -0.45
N ASP A 35 -7.73 -15.01 -0.72
CA ASP A 35 -8.67 -14.52 -1.73
C ASP A 35 -8.39 -15.11 -3.11
N PHE A 36 -7.13 -15.07 -3.55
CA PHE A 36 -6.70 -15.65 -4.83
C PHE A 36 -7.01 -17.15 -4.93
N TYR A 37 -6.73 -17.91 -3.86
CA TYR A 37 -7.05 -19.34 -3.80
C TYR A 37 -8.55 -19.60 -3.89
N PHE A 38 -9.37 -18.83 -3.14
CA PHE A 38 -10.82 -18.97 -3.19
C PHE A 38 -11.34 -18.70 -4.60
N GLN A 39 -10.88 -17.64 -5.27
CA GLN A 39 -11.34 -17.31 -6.61
C GLN A 39 -11.00 -18.39 -7.63
N ILE A 40 -9.79 -18.92 -7.60
CA ILE A 40 -9.42 -20.05 -8.48
C ILE A 40 -10.32 -21.28 -8.20
N SER A 41 -10.56 -21.59 -6.92
CA SER A 41 -11.41 -22.73 -6.54
C SER A 41 -12.85 -22.55 -7.04
N PHE A 42 -13.42 -21.34 -6.93
CA PHE A 42 -14.75 -21.03 -7.47
C PHE A 42 -14.80 -21.14 -9.00
N MET A 43 -13.77 -20.66 -9.69
CA MET A 43 -13.68 -20.74 -11.15
C MET A 43 -13.51 -22.17 -11.66
N ASN A 44 -12.94 -23.07 -10.86
CA ASN A 44 -12.81 -24.47 -11.22
C ASN A 44 -14.14 -25.26 -11.07
N GLN A 45 -15.05 -24.78 -10.22
CA GLN A 45 -16.34 -25.44 -9.95
C GLN A 45 -17.45 -25.03 -10.92
N ARG A 46 -17.35 -23.87 -11.57
CA ARG A 46 -18.36 -23.36 -12.50
C ARG A 46 -17.68 -22.79 -13.74
N PRO A 47 -18.22 -22.98 -14.95
CA PRO A 47 -17.69 -22.29 -16.12
C PRO A 47 -17.96 -20.79 -15.97
N VAL A 48 -16.90 -20.01 -16.03
CA VAL A 48 -16.93 -18.57 -15.77
C VAL A 48 -16.43 -17.81 -16.99
N GLN A 49 -17.09 -16.69 -17.32
CA GLN A 49 -16.77 -15.83 -18.45
C GLN A 49 -15.82 -14.67 -18.11
N TYR A 50 -15.42 -14.51 -16.83
CA TYR A 50 -14.49 -13.47 -16.39
C TYR A 50 -13.09 -14.02 -16.13
N SER A 51 -12.09 -13.16 -16.25
CA SER A 51 -10.68 -13.50 -16.02
C SER A 51 -10.35 -13.60 -14.53
N VAL A 52 -9.28 -14.33 -14.19
CA VAL A 52 -8.81 -14.48 -12.80
C VAL A 52 -8.46 -13.12 -12.19
N GLN A 53 -7.90 -12.22 -13.00
CA GLN A 53 -7.62 -10.85 -12.59
C GLN A 53 -8.89 -10.09 -12.19
N GLU A 54 -9.95 -10.18 -12.99
CA GLU A 54 -11.23 -9.53 -12.68
C GLU A 54 -11.86 -10.13 -11.41
N ALA A 55 -11.81 -11.45 -11.25
CA ALA A 55 -12.29 -12.13 -10.05
C ALA A 55 -11.57 -11.64 -8.78
N PHE A 56 -10.24 -11.51 -8.85
CA PHE A 56 -9.42 -11.04 -7.74
C PHE A 56 -9.74 -9.59 -7.36
N PHE A 57 -9.76 -8.67 -8.33
CA PHE A 57 -10.02 -7.24 -8.04
C PHE A 57 -11.47 -6.91 -7.72
N ASN A 58 -12.43 -7.76 -8.08
CA ASN A 58 -13.84 -7.57 -7.74
C ASN A 58 -14.22 -8.20 -6.37
N SER A 59 -13.29 -8.88 -5.70
CA SER A 59 -13.57 -9.53 -4.42
C SER A 59 -13.78 -8.52 -3.28
N VAL A 60 -14.72 -8.81 -2.38
CA VAL A 60 -14.94 -8.01 -1.16
C VAL A 60 -13.71 -8.08 -0.25
N PHE A 61 -13.04 -9.23 -0.16
CA PHE A 61 -11.84 -9.40 0.66
C PHE A 61 -10.70 -8.52 0.16
N PHE A 62 -10.58 -8.39 -1.16
CA PHE A 62 -9.61 -7.51 -1.79
C PHE A 62 -9.82 -6.05 -1.38
N TRP A 63 -11.03 -5.51 -1.55
CA TRP A 63 -11.33 -4.12 -1.21
C TRP A 63 -11.21 -3.83 0.29
N PHE A 64 -11.59 -4.80 1.13
CA PHE A 64 -11.42 -4.69 2.57
C PHE A 64 -9.94 -4.59 2.97
N ALA A 65 -9.11 -5.50 2.46
CA ALA A 65 -7.67 -5.47 2.71
C ALA A 65 -7.04 -4.18 2.17
N PHE A 66 -7.44 -3.76 0.97
CA PHE A 66 -6.96 -2.57 0.29
C PHE A 66 -7.17 -1.31 1.14
N VAL A 67 -8.39 -1.04 1.60
CA VAL A 67 -8.70 0.16 2.40
C VAL A 67 -7.99 0.14 3.75
N LEU A 68 -7.89 -1.03 4.39
CA LEU A 68 -7.29 -1.18 5.72
C LEU A 68 -5.78 -0.89 5.74
N ILE A 69 -5.08 -1.09 4.61
CA ILE A 69 -3.64 -0.85 4.50
C ILE A 69 -3.30 0.64 4.66
N PHE A 70 -4.10 1.57 4.14
CA PHE A 70 -3.73 2.98 4.11
C PHE A 70 -3.62 3.62 5.49
N PRO A 71 -4.59 3.47 6.40
CA PRO A 71 -4.45 3.90 7.78
C PRO A 71 -3.18 3.34 8.43
N LEU A 72 -2.88 2.07 8.15
CA LEU A 72 -1.79 1.36 8.80
C LEU A 72 -0.41 1.83 8.34
N ILE A 73 -0.26 2.18 7.06
CA ILE A 73 0.98 2.76 6.51
C ILE A 73 1.14 4.22 6.92
N THR A 74 0.03 4.98 6.94
CA THR A 74 0.08 6.45 7.05
C THR A 74 0.01 6.97 8.48
N MET A 75 -0.55 6.21 9.43
CA MET A 75 -0.77 6.65 10.81
C MET A 75 0.51 7.07 11.56
N ARG A 76 1.70 6.63 11.11
CA ARG A 76 2.98 6.90 11.78
C ARG A 76 3.77 8.06 11.17
N LEU A 77 3.44 8.47 9.95
CA LEU A 77 4.26 9.40 9.15
C LEU A 77 4.62 10.69 9.91
N PHE A 78 3.61 11.37 10.43
CA PHE A 78 3.77 12.62 11.18
C PHE A 78 3.37 12.47 12.65
N ALA A 79 2.37 11.64 12.96
CA ALA A 79 1.86 11.51 14.32
C ALA A 79 2.92 10.94 15.28
N GLU A 80 3.81 10.06 14.80
CA GLU A 80 4.92 9.54 15.62
C GLU A 80 5.94 10.62 15.95
N GLU A 81 6.26 11.50 15.00
CA GLU A 81 7.20 12.58 15.25
C GLU A 81 6.60 13.67 16.14
N PHE A 82 5.29 13.96 16.02
CA PHE A 82 4.58 14.85 16.96
C PHE A 82 4.55 14.28 18.37
N LYS A 83 4.43 12.95 18.51
CA LYS A 83 4.41 12.26 19.79
C LYS A 83 5.80 12.22 20.44
N LEU A 84 6.85 12.02 19.64
CA LEU A 84 8.24 11.94 20.11
C LEU A 84 8.93 13.31 20.25
N GLY A 85 8.29 14.40 19.80
CA GLY A 85 8.88 15.74 19.82
C GLY A 85 10.00 15.94 18.79
N THR A 86 10.23 14.98 17.90
CA THR A 86 11.32 15.03 16.91
C THR A 86 11.04 15.97 15.74
N ILE A 87 9.83 16.55 15.66
CA ILE A 87 9.48 17.56 14.66
C ILE A 87 10.26 18.87 14.88
N GLU A 88 10.49 19.27 16.13
CA GLU A 88 11.21 20.50 16.45
C GLU A 88 12.67 20.50 15.92
N PRO A 89 13.48 19.45 16.15
CA PRO A 89 14.81 19.34 15.54
C PRO A 89 14.74 19.17 14.00
N LEU A 90 13.65 18.59 13.46
CA LEU A 90 13.49 18.44 12.01
C LEU A 90 13.19 19.76 11.32
N MET A 91 12.37 20.62 11.93
CA MET A 91 12.00 21.94 11.42
C MET A 91 13.11 22.98 11.61
N THR A 92 14.01 22.78 12.59
CA THR A 92 15.18 23.65 12.80
C THR A 92 16.39 23.22 11.95
N ALA A 93 16.37 22.02 11.38
CA ALA A 93 17.38 21.57 10.43
C ALA A 93 17.29 22.37 9.11
N PRO A 94 18.40 22.54 8.36
CA PRO A 94 18.42 23.28 7.10
C PRO A 94 17.81 22.47 5.94
N VAL A 95 16.54 22.09 6.08
CA VAL A 95 15.73 21.30 5.17
C VAL A 95 14.43 22.07 4.92
N ARG A 96 13.93 22.07 3.68
CA ARG A 96 12.67 22.77 3.35
C ARG A 96 11.47 21.89 3.70
N ASP A 97 10.37 22.47 4.18
CA ASP A 97 9.16 21.74 4.57
C ASP A 97 8.62 20.80 3.47
N TRP A 98 8.57 21.28 2.23
CA TRP A 98 8.11 20.46 1.09
C TRP A 98 8.99 19.22 0.84
N GLN A 99 10.27 19.27 1.18
CA GLN A 99 11.17 18.11 1.05
C GLN A 99 10.84 17.04 2.06
N VAL A 100 10.41 17.44 3.27
CA VAL A 100 9.98 16.52 4.33
C VAL A 100 8.67 15.85 3.95
N VAL A 101 7.68 16.63 3.49
CA VAL A 101 6.38 16.11 3.07
C VAL A 101 6.54 15.13 1.91
N LEU A 102 7.30 15.50 0.86
CA LEU A 102 7.53 14.61 -0.26
C LEU A 102 8.31 13.35 0.13
N ALA A 103 9.34 13.46 0.96
CA ALA A 103 10.11 12.28 1.36
C ALA A 103 9.25 11.27 2.13
N LYS A 104 8.38 11.76 3.03
CA LYS A 104 7.43 10.95 3.78
C LYS A 104 6.38 10.31 2.89
N PHE A 105 5.79 11.09 1.97
CA PHE A 105 4.83 10.57 0.98
C PHE A 105 5.45 9.48 0.09
N PHE A 106 6.63 9.75 -0.49
CA PHE A 106 7.32 8.76 -1.34
C PHE A 106 7.82 7.56 -0.54
N GLY A 107 8.20 7.73 0.73
CA GLY A 107 8.53 6.62 1.63
C GLY A 107 7.35 5.66 1.82
N ALA A 108 6.17 6.21 2.12
CA ALA A 108 4.93 5.43 2.20
C ALA A 108 4.54 4.80 0.86
N LEU A 109 4.70 5.51 -0.25
CA LEU A 109 4.42 5.02 -1.60
C LEU A 109 5.32 3.84 -1.97
N VAL A 110 6.62 3.90 -1.68
CA VAL A 110 7.54 2.78 -1.92
C VAL A 110 7.13 1.56 -1.11
N PHE A 111 6.79 1.73 0.17
CA PHE A 111 6.31 0.62 1.00
C PHE A 111 5.01 0.02 0.45
N TYR A 112 4.07 0.88 0.02
CA TYR A 112 2.85 0.46 -0.64
C TYR A 112 3.13 -0.34 -1.91
N LEU A 113 4.02 0.11 -2.80
CA LEU A 113 4.39 -0.64 -4.01
C LEU A 113 4.97 -2.01 -3.68
N VAL A 114 5.79 -2.11 -2.62
CA VAL A 114 6.36 -3.39 -2.17
C VAL A 114 5.27 -4.37 -1.71
N LEU A 115 4.18 -3.89 -1.10
CA LEU A 115 3.03 -4.75 -0.78
C LEU A 115 2.37 -5.35 -2.03
N TRP A 116 2.39 -4.67 -3.17
CA TRP A 116 1.79 -5.17 -4.42
C TRP A 116 2.65 -6.14 -5.19
N VAL A 117 3.98 -6.15 -4.99
CA VAL A 117 4.91 -7.04 -5.70
C VAL A 117 4.50 -8.52 -5.65
N PRO A 118 4.11 -9.09 -4.50
CA PRO A 118 3.68 -10.48 -4.43
C PRO A 118 2.42 -10.79 -5.25
N THR A 119 1.51 -9.82 -5.41
CA THR A 119 0.30 -10.02 -6.22
C THR A 119 0.64 -10.20 -7.70
N LEU A 120 1.68 -9.53 -8.19
CA LEU A 120 2.21 -9.74 -9.55
C LEU A 120 2.72 -11.18 -9.71
N LEU A 121 3.40 -11.71 -8.68
CA LEU A 121 3.89 -13.10 -8.70
C LEU A 121 2.75 -14.11 -8.77
N TYR A 122 1.62 -13.88 -8.10
CA TYR A 122 0.46 -14.78 -8.17
C TYR A 122 -0.06 -14.96 -9.60
N PHE A 123 -0.21 -13.85 -10.35
CA PHE A 123 -0.67 -13.92 -11.73
C PHE A 123 0.37 -14.58 -12.67
N LEU A 124 1.66 -14.32 -12.45
CA LEU A 124 2.73 -14.97 -13.23
C LEU A 124 2.78 -16.47 -12.99
N ILE A 125 2.68 -16.91 -11.73
CA ILE A 125 2.65 -18.34 -11.37
C ILE A 125 1.42 -19.01 -11.99
N PHE A 126 0.25 -18.36 -11.95
CA PHE A 126 -0.96 -18.89 -12.57
C PHE A 126 -0.82 -19.07 -14.08
N GLN A 127 -0.28 -18.07 -14.78
CA GLN A 127 -0.05 -18.15 -16.22
C GLN A 127 0.94 -19.27 -16.57
N TYR A 128 2.00 -19.42 -15.78
CA TYR A 128 3.00 -20.47 -16.00
C TYR A 128 2.43 -21.88 -15.81
N ILE A 129 1.57 -22.09 -14.81
CA ILE A 129 1.01 -23.41 -14.48
C ILE A 129 -0.14 -23.79 -15.42
N THR A 130 -1.06 -22.87 -15.68
CA THR A 130 -2.28 -23.18 -16.46
C THR A 130 -2.12 -22.97 -17.95
N GLY A 131 -1.10 -22.22 -18.38
CA GLY A 131 -0.94 -21.79 -19.77
C GLY A 131 -2.04 -20.83 -20.24
N GLN A 132 -2.94 -20.40 -19.36
CA GLN A 132 -4.02 -19.47 -19.66
C GLN A 132 -3.63 -18.05 -19.29
N THR A 133 -4.09 -17.07 -20.07
CA THR A 133 -3.87 -15.65 -19.77
C THR A 133 -4.68 -15.26 -18.52
N ALA A 134 -3.98 -14.87 -17.45
CA ALA A 134 -4.62 -14.38 -16.22
C ALA A 134 -5.54 -13.15 -16.42
N ALA A 135 -5.33 -12.41 -17.52
CA ALA A 135 -6.09 -11.23 -17.93
C ALA A 135 -6.76 -11.47 -19.28
N GLY A 136 -7.96 -10.91 -19.48
CA GLY A 136 -8.62 -10.93 -20.79
C GLY A 136 -7.89 -10.11 -21.87
N SER A 137 -7.07 -9.13 -21.46
CA SER A 137 -6.19 -8.36 -22.35
C SER A 137 -5.00 -7.76 -21.60
N SER A 138 -3.91 -7.46 -22.31
CA SER A 138 -2.75 -6.75 -21.74
C SER A 138 -3.12 -5.34 -21.25
N GLY A 139 -4.08 -4.68 -21.92
CA GLY A 139 -4.61 -3.39 -21.50
C GLY A 139 -5.37 -3.45 -20.17
N ALA A 140 -6.18 -4.48 -19.95
CA ALA A 140 -6.88 -4.68 -18.68
C ALA A 140 -5.90 -4.92 -17.52
N TYR A 141 -4.80 -5.66 -17.76
CA TYR A 141 -3.76 -5.91 -16.78
C TYR A 141 -3.08 -4.61 -16.33
N TRP A 142 -2.49 -3.86 -17.26
CA TRP A 142 -1.81 -2.60 -16.92
C TRP A 142 -2.78 -1.54 -16.41
N GLY A 143 -4.02 -1.52 -16.92
CA GLY A 143 -5.07 -0.61 -16.48
C GLY A 143 -5.45 -0.79 -15.02
N SER A 144 -5.61 -2.03 -14.54
CA SER A 144 -5.93 -2.28 -13.14
C SER A 144 -4.78 -1.88 -12.21
N TYR A 145 -3.53 -2.17 -12.59
CA TYR A 145 -2.37 -1.77 -11.78
C TYR A 145 -2.17 -0.25 -11.75
N LEU A 146 -2.43 0.43 -12.87
CA LEU A 146 -2.39 1.89 -12.92
C LEU A 146 -3.50 2.50 -12.06
N MET A 147 -4.71 1.94 -12.09
CA MET A 147 -5.80 2.34 -11.21
C MET A 147 -5.43 2.16 -9.74
N LEU A 148 -4.87 1.00 -9.36
CA LEU A 148 -4.41 0.74 -7.99
C LEU A 148 -3.35 1.73 -7.54
N LEU A 149 -2.37 2.03 -8.40
CA LEU A 149 -1.32 2.99 -8.11
C LEU A 149 -1.90 4.39 -7.88
N LEU A 150 -2.77 4.88 -8.76
CA LEU A 150 -3.42 6.19 -8.63
C LEU A 150 -4.27 6.29 -7.36
N LEU A 151 -5.09 5.28 -7.12
CA LEU A 151 -5.99 5.22 -5.98
C LEU A 151 -5.20 5.09 -4.67
N GLY A 152 -4.09 4.33 -4.69
CA GLY A 152 -3.15 4.24 -3.59
C GLY A 152 -2.45 5.56 -3.29
N MET A 153 -2.00 6.30 -4.31
CA MET A 153 -1.45 7.65 -4.11
C MET A 153 -2.47 8.59 -3.47
N PHE A 154 -3.74 8.52 -3.89
CA PHE A 154 -4.82 9.31 -3.32
C PHE A 154 -5.01 9.02 -1.83
N TYR A 155 -5.19 7.75 -1.45
CA TYR A 155 -5.38 7.38 -0.05
C TYR A 155 -4.14 7.64 0.83
N ILE A 156 -2.93 7.48 0.29
CA ILE A 156 -1.70 7.85 1.01
C ILE A 156 -1.67 9.37 1.27
N SER A 157 -2.09 10.19 0.29
CA SER A 157 -2.15 11.64 0.46
C SER A 157 -3.18 12.02 1.54
N VAL A 158 -4.35 11.39 1.54
CA VAL A 158 -5.39 11.59 2.56
C VAL A 158 -4.90 11.17 3.94
N GLY A 159 -4.29 9.98 4.07
CA GLY A 159 -3.74 9.50 5.32
C GLY A 159 -2.57 10.33 5.83
N CYS A 160 -1.73 10.84 4.93
CA CYS A 160 -0.66 11.79 5.26
C CYS A 160 -1.23 13.08 5.85
N PHE A 161 -2.30 13.63 5.26
CA PHE A 161 -3.00 14.80 5.78
C PHE A 161 -3.66 14.51 7.14
N ALA A 162 -4.32 13.36 7.28
CA ALA A 162 -4.91 12.89 8.54
C ALA A 162 -3.86 12.76 9.65
N SER A 163 -2.65 12.27 9.34
CA SER A 163 -1.56 12.14 10.29
C SER A 163 -1.00 13.47 10.80
N VAL A 164 -1.21 14.59 10.08
CA VAL A 164 -0.80 15.92 10.54
C VAL A 164 -1.82 16.52 11.50
N LEU A 165 -3.10 16.18 11.35
CA LEU A 165 -4.20 16.71 12.17
C LEU A 165 -4.19 16.21 13.62
N THR A 166 -3.45 15.14 13.93
CA THR A 166 -3.47 14.52 15.26
C THR A 166 -2.10 14.03 15.69
N ARG A 167 -1.86 14.11 17.00
CA ARG A 167 -0.66 13.57 17.65
C ARG A 167 -0.80 12.08 18.01
N ASN A 168 -2.01 11.52 17.87
CA ASN A 168 -2.30 10.14 18.22
C ASN A 168 -2.46 9.28 16.96
N GLN A 169 -1.56 8.29 16.80
CA GLN A 169 -1.54 7.35 15.68
C GLN A 169 -2.89 6.64 15.48
N ILE A 170 -3.60 6.28 16.55
CA ILE A 170 -4.89 5.59 16.45
C ILE A 170 -5.96 6.51 15.85
N ILE A 171 -5.99 7.77 16.29
CA ILE A 171 -6.94 8.76 15.76
C ILE A 171 -6.62 9.08 14.30
N ALA A 172 -5.33 9.15 13.94
CA ALA A 172 -4.91 9.35 12.54
C ALA A 172 -5.41 8.22 11.66
N ALA A 173 -5.27 6.97 12.13
CA ALA A 173 -5.73 5.79 11.42
C ALA A 173 -7.25 5.82 11.20
N VAL A 174 -8.03 6.15 12.23
CA VAL A 174 -9.51 6.19 12.12
C VAL A 174 -9.96 7.28 11.15
N ILE A 175 -9.36 8.48 11.19
CA ILE A 175 -9.68 9.56 10.25
C ILE A 175 -9.36 9.14 8.82
N SER A 176 -8.21 8.50 8.60
CA SER A 176 -7.82 8.00 7.29
C SER A 176 -8.70 6.86 6.79
N PHE A 177 -9.31 6.08 7.68
CA PHE A 177 -10.20 4.98 7.32
C PHE A 177 -11.62 5.46 6.97
N CYS A 178 -12.09 6.51 7.64
CA CYS A 178 -13.41 7.10 7.42
C CYS A 178 -13.48 8.04 6.20
N ALA A 179 -12.33 8.49 5.69
CA ALA A 179 -12.21 9.40 4.55
C ALA A 179 -12.19 8.64 3.22
#